data_AF-A0A2E3QXE5-F1
#
_entry.id   AF-A0A2E3QXE5-F1
#
_cell.length_a   1.000
_cell.length_b   1.000
_cell.length_c   1.000
_cell.angle_alpha   90.00
_cell.angle_beta   90.00
_cell.angle_gamma   90.00
#
_symmetry.space_group_name_H-M   'P 1'
#
loop_
_entity.id
_entity.type
_entity.pdbx_description
1 polymer ?
#
loop_
_entity_poly.entity_id
_entity_poly.type
_entity_poly.pdbx_seq_one_letter_code
_entity_poly.pdbx_strand_id
1 'polypeptide(L)'
;MPRFYSAVLLAVLSLSASAVSAQEGVIFRPDVATFRYTEDQALVELYLSFRAETLPFAAAAEGFEATVPTHVVVRPVAQAAPSSAEVTPAFDQTLPFAYALADTAALSSSQVFVEQLRMAVAPGEYEVDVTLQPEGQAEVKALLNLTVPDYAGAEGTSISAIQLATAIQPSTDATNPLTKSGLMIRPNPDAFYGGIGATVSYYTEVYSPPSDTDTYTLVSFIAESAGGAALPAHETRLARTARPVDVVAGQIDVSTLPSGIYHLRLVALNEANEAVAEQTKRFFVINPDVERALSAADMMSYEETLYAAMGEEELDLNIRHARVIATAREEAQIAALATDEDRRRFLVSFWSSRDQDERPSINDARQTFYGRLRTVMANYSEFGQEPYETDRGRIYLTYGPPSEIDRRPFEADLLQHEIWSYENIPGEGRSLFVFVDRYSSDRYELLHSNVTGESSVLDWQNELRRF
;
A
#
# COMPACT_ATOMS: atom_id res chain seq x y z
N MET A 1 8.13 -68.99 42.15
CA MET A 1 8.55 -68.22 40.96
C MET A 1 7.48 -68.39 39.88
N PRO A 2 7.18 -67.39 39.03
CA PRO A 2 6.91 -65.99 39.40
C PRO A 2 5.75 -65.35 38.56
N ARG A 3 5.34 -64.15 39.02
CA ARG A 3 4.90 -62.95 38.26
C ARG A 3 3.46 -62.82 37.76
N PHE A 4 2.69 -62.13 38.59
CA PHE A 4 1.89 -60.95 38.24
C PHE A 4 2.46 -60.14 37.07
N TYR A 5 1.61 -59.77 36.10
CA TYR A 5 1.66 -58.46 35.43
C TYR A 5 0.25 -58.03 35.01
N SER A 6 -0.13 -56.85 35.47
CA SER A 6 -1.27 -56.06 35.04
C SER A 6 -1.25 -55.81 33.53
N ALA A 7 -2.41 -55.88 32.88
CA ALA A 7 -2.60 -55.29 31.56
C ALA A 7 -3.69 -54.23 31.65
N VAL A 8 -3.20 -53.00 31.47
CA VAL A 8 -3.83 -51.69 31.51
C VAL A 8 -5.03 -51.57 30.56
N LEU A 9 -6.06 -50.89 31.06
CA LEU A 9 -7.17 -50.30 30.32
C LEU A 9 -6.63 -49.37 29.22
N LEU A 10 -6.93 -49.62 27.94
CA LEU A 10 -6.85 -48.58 26.92
C LEU A 10 -8.23 -48.43 26.29
N ALA A 11 -9.00 -47.49 26.83
CA ALA A 11 -10.17 -46.95 26.16
C ALA A 11 -9.68 -46.18 24.94
N VAL A 12 -9.89 -46.73 23.75
CA VAL A 12 -9.74 -45.97 22.50
C VAL A 12 -10.96 -45.05 22.42
N LEU A 13 -10.79 -43.83 22.94
CA LEU A 13 -11.62 -42.70 22.56
C LEU A 13 -11.41 -42.46 21.07
N SER A 14 -12.30 -42.98 20.24
CA SER A 14 -12.50 -42.46 18.89
C SER A 14 -13.13 -41.07 19.03
N LEU A 15 -12.31 -40.04 19.26
CA LEU A 15 -12.67 -38.69 18.85
C LEU A 15 -12.71 -38.72 17.33
N SER A 16 -13.89 -38.98 16.77
CA SER A 16 -14.25 -38.41 15.48
C SER A 16 -14.28 -36.89 15.70
N ALA A 17 -13.12 -36.27 15.56
CA ALA A 17 -13.03 -34.85 15.29
C ALA A 17 -13.70 -34.65 13.94
N SER A 18 -15.01 -34.40 13.95
CA SER A 18 -15.64 -33.62 12.90
C SER A 18 -14.97 -32.26 12.96
N ALA A 19 -13.85 -32.12 12.26
CA ALA A 19 -13.39 -30.83 11.81
C ALA A 19 -14.50 -30.34 10.88
N VAL A 20 -15.49 -29.67 11.46
CA VAL A 20 -16.26 -28.67 10.73
C VAL A 20 -15.22 -27.62 10.37
N SER A 21 -14.57 -27.82 9.22
CA SER A 21 -13.99 -26.72 8.49
C SER A 21 -15.14 -25.73 8.36
N ALA A 22 -15.02 -24.57 9.01
CA ALA A 22 -15.83 -23.43 8.68
C ALA A 22 -15.51 -23.15 7.21
N GLN A 23 -16.35 -23.64 6.31
CA GLN A 23 -16.23 -23.38 4.89
C GLN A 23 -16.48 -21.88 4.75
N GLU A 24 -15.43 -21.12 4.44
CA GLU A 24 -15.57 -19.71 4.09
C GLU A 24 -16.60 -19.61 2.95
N GLY A 25 -17.58 -18.71 3.09
CA GLY A 25 -18.66 -18.57 2.12
C GLY A 25 -18.13 -18.17 0.73
N VAL A 26 -18.95 -18.35 -0.30
CA VAL A 26 -18.60 -17.96 -1.68
C VAL A 26 -18.07 -16.52 -1.74
N ILE A 27 -16.84 -16.37 -2.26
CA ILE A 27 -16.23 -15.06 -2.50
C ILE A 27 -16.57 -14.62 -3.92
N PHE A 28 -17.26 -13.49 -4.04
CA PHE A 28 -17.60 -12.89 -5.33
C PHE A 28 -17.33 -11.38 -5.34
N ARG A 29 -17.07 -10.81 -6.53
CA ARG A 29 -17.00 -9.34 -6.73
C ARG A 29 -17.92 -8.91 -7.87
N PRO A 30 -18.84 -7.95 -7.61
CA PRO A 30 -19.59 -7.31 -8.66
C PRO A 30 -18.86 -6.06 -9.20
N ASP A 31 -18.98 -5.82 -10.49
CA ASP A 31 -18.63 -4.56 -11.14
C ASP A 31 -19.70 -4.16 -12.17
N VAL A 32 -19.82 -2.86 -12.45
CA VAL A 32 -20.81 -2.32 -13.38
C VAL A 32 -20.17 -1.41 -14.43
N ALA A 33 -20.72 -1.44 -15.64
CA ALA A 33 -20.43 -0.49 -16.69
C ALA A 33 -21.72 -0.09 -17.43
N THR A 34 -21.79 1.16 -17.86
CA THR A 34 -22.93 1.73 -18.58
C THR A 34 -22.51 2.22 -19.96
N PHE A 35 -23.37 1.99 -20.95
CA PHE A 35 -23.16 2.34 -22.35
C PHE A 35 -24.46 2.91 -22.94
N ARG A 36 -24.35 3.70 -24.01
CA ARG A 36 -25.50 4.17 -24.77
C ARG A 36 -26.25 3.00 -25.39
N TYR A 37 -27.58 3.03 -25.38
CA TYR A 37 -28.40 1.97 -25.94
C TYR A 37 -29.54 2.48 -26.82
N THR A 38 -30.59 3.07 -26.23
CA THR A 38 -31.71 3.69 -26.95
C THR A 38 -31.86 5.15 -26.52
N GLU A 39 -32.88 5.84 -27.02
CA GLU A 39 -33.13 7.25 -26.66
C GLU A 39 -33.48 7.43 -25.18
N ASP A 40 -34.23 6.49 -24.58
CA ASP A 40 -34.73 6.60 -23.20
C ASP A 40 -34.01 5.67 -22.21
N GLN A 41 -33.07 4.85 -22.69
CA GLN A 41 -32.39 3.84 -21.86
C GLN A 41 -30.91 3.72 -22.20
N ALA A 42 -30.11 3.49 -21.17
CA ALA A 42 -28.73 3.04 -21.28
C ALA A 42 -28.65 1.51 -21.11
N LEU A 43 -27.63 0.91 -21.71
CA LEU A 43 -27.25 -0.48 -21.46
C LEU A 43 -26.40 -0.51 -20.19
N VAL A 44 -26.84 -1.23 -19.18
CA VAL A 44 -26.06 -1.55 -18.00
C VAL A 44 -25.54 -2.98 -18.16
N GLU A 45 -24.23 -3.15 -18.04
CA GLU A 45 -23.57 -4.43 -17.92
C GLU A 45 -23.14 -4.65 -16.46
N LEU A 46 -23.67 -5.69 -15.83
CA LEU A 46 -23.24 -6.16 -14.51
C LEU A 46 -22.32 -7.37 -14.71
N TYR A 47 -21.12 -7.28 -14.18
CA TYR A 47 -20.14 -8.36 -14.20
C TYR A 47 -20.00 -8.95 -12.80
N LEU A 48 -19.98 -10.27 -12.71
CA LEU A 48 -19.80 -10.99 -11.45
C LEU A 48 -18.61 -11.91 -11.57
N SER A 49 -17.60 -11.73 -10.74
CA SER A 49 -16.53 -12.70 -10.56
C SER A 49 -16.84 -13.62 -9.38
N PHE A 50 -16.64 -14.92 -9.55
CA PHE A 50 -16.74 -15.91 -8.49
C PHE A 50 -15.40 -16.63 -8.35
N ARG A 51 -14.82 -16.61 -7.14
CA ARG A 51 -13.57 -17.31 -6.84
C ARG A 51 -13.82 -18.82 -6.82
N ALA A 52 -13.23 -19.53 -7.78
CA ALA A 52 -13.59 -20.91 -8.09
C ALA A 52 -13.41 -21.86 -6.89
N GLU A 53 -12.34 -21.70 -6.09
CA GLU A 53 -12.06 -22.53 -4.91
C GLU A 53 -13.10 -22.39 -3.78
N THR A 54 -13.89 -21.30 -3.78
CA THR A 54 -14.92 -21.05 -2.74
C THR A 54 -16.30 -21.57 -3.12
N LEU A 55 -16.47 -22.04 -4.36
CA LEU A 55 -17.74 -22.54 -4.85
C LEU A 55 -18.09 -23.91 -4.24
N PRO A 56 -19.37 -24.16 -3.93
CA PRO A 56 -19.83 -25.41 -3.32
C PRO A 56 -19.93 -26.53 -4.36
N PHE A 57 -18.80 -27.01 -4.89
CA PHE A 57 -18.80 -28.14 -5.83
C PHE A 57 -19.26 -29.43 -5.15
N ALA A 58 -20.25 -30.09 -5.75
CA ALA A 58 -20.75 -31.40 -5.38
C ALA A 58 -20.53 -32.40 -6.53
N ALA A 59 -20.40 -33.69 -6.20
CA ALA A 59 -20.24 -34.73 -7.22
C ALA A 59 -21.50 -34.84 -8.09
N ALA A 60 -21.34 -34.85 -9.41
CA ALA A 60 -22.39 -34.98 -10.40
C ALA A 60 -22.26 -36.29 -11.21
N ALA A 61 -23.17 -36.54 -12.16
CA ALA A 61 -23.12 -37.74 -13.01
C ALA A 61 -21.81 -37.85 -13.80
N GLU A 62 -21.25 -36.70 -14.21
CA GLU A 62 -19.92 -36.57 -14.78
C GLU A 62 -19.18 -35.42 -14.07
N GLY A 63 -18.16 -35.75 -13.28
CA GLY A 63 -17.33 -34.76 -12.57
C GLY A 63 -18.04 -34.12 -11.38
N PHE A 64 -17.92 -32.80 -11.28
CA PHE A 64 -18.40 -31.97 -10.19
C PHE A 64 -19.16 -30.76 -10.72
N GLU A 65 -20.20 -30.34 -10.00
CA GLU A 65 -21.02 -29.19 -10.34
C GLU A 65 -21.24 -28.30 -9.11
N ALA A 66 -21.21 -26.99 -9.30
CA ALA A 66 -21.56 -26.00 -8.29
C ALA A 66 -22.65 -25.08 -8.84
N THR A 67 -23.79 -25.01 -8.14
CA THR A 67 -24.88 -24.07 -8.49
C THR A 67 -24.86 -22.88 -7.52
N VAL A 68 -24.95 -21.68 -8.08
CA VAL A 68 -24.96 -20.40 -7.34
C VAL A 68 -26.16 -19.57 -7.79
N PRO A 69 -27.36 -19.84 -7.25
CA PRO A 69 -28.52 -19.00 -7.48
C PRO A 69 -28.20 -17.57 -7.04
N THR A 70 -28.28 -16.64 -7.99
CA THR A 70 -27.91 -15.24 -7.80
C THR A 70 -29.11 -14.36 -8.08
N HIS A 71 -29.64 -13.76 -7.03
CA HIS A 71 -30.72 -12.79 -7.10
C HIS A 71 -30.12 -11.39 -7.31
N VAL A 72 -30.53 -10.72 -8.39
CA VAL A 72 -30.09 -9.37 -8.72
C VAL A 72 -31.30 -8.46 -8.75
N VAL A 73 -31.25 -7.38 -7.97
CA VAL A 73 -32.28 -6.34 -7.95
C VAL A 73 -31.65 -4.98 -8.18
N VAL A 74 -32.20 -4.19 -9.09
CA VAL A 74 -31.77 -2.81 -9.38
C VAL A 74 -32.93 -1.89 -9.01
N ARG A 75 -32.78 -1.15 -7.92
CA ARG A 75 -33.83 -0.29 -7.36
C ARG A 75 -33.48 1.17 -7.58
N PRO A 76 -34.40 2.00 -8.09
CA PRO A 76 -34.17 3.44 -8.14
C PRO A 76 -34.01 4.00 -6.73
N VAL A 77 -33.05 4.91 -6.53
CA VAL A 77 -32.91 5.63 -5.26
C VAL A 77 -34.05 6.65 -5.18
N ALA A 78 -34.96 6.48 -4.23
CA ALA A 78 -36.11 7.35 -4.08
C ALA A 78 -35.68 8.80 -3.76
N GLN A 79 -35.97 9.76 -4.65
CA GLN A 79 -35.84 11.18 -4.34
C GLN A 79 -36.94 11.59 -3.37
N ALA A 80 -36.60 11.76 -2.08
CA ALA A 80 -37.40 12.43 -1.05
C ALA A 80 -38.92 12.15 -1.06
N ALA A 81 -39.34 10.90 -1.34
CA ALA A 81 -40.73 10.49 -1.20
C ALA A 81 -40.99 10.02 0.25
N PRO A 82 -42.18 10.26 0.82
CA PRO A 82 -42.54 9.71 2.13
C PRO A 82 -42.38 8.19 2.09
N SER A 83 -41.83 7.64 3.18
CA SER A 83 -41.22 6.30 3.35
C SER A 83 -42.11 5.07 3.12
N SER A 84 -43.04 5.10 2.17
CA SER A 84 -44.03 4.05 1.94
C SER A 84 -44.48 3.86 0.47
N ALA A 85 -43.95 4.61 -0.49
CA ALA A 85 -44.16 4.27 -1.90
C ALA A 85 -43.17 3.18 -2.31
N GLU A 86 -43.66 1.95 -2.52
CA GLU A 86 -42.86 0.89 -3.16
C GLU A 86 -42.49 1.34 -4.57
N VAL A 87 -41.20 1.59 -4.80
CA VAL A 87 -40.68 1.90 -6.13
C VAL A 87 -40.43 0.57 -6.84
N THR A 88 -41.06 0.37 -8.00
CA THR A 88 -40.85 -0.83 -8.81
C THR A 88 -39.37 -0.93 -9.22
N PRO A 89 -38.71 -2.08 -9.00
CA PRO A 89 -37.32 -2.25 -9.42
C PRO A 89 -37.22 -2.19 -10.95
N ALA A 90 -36.13 -1.59 -11.45
CA ALA A 90 -35.81 -1.58 -12.88
C ALA A 90 -35.38 -2.97 -13.38
N PHE A 91 -34.89 -3.81 -12.47
CA PHE A 91 -34.53 -5.20 -12.73
C PHE A 91 -34.72 -6.03 -11.45
N ASP A 92 -35.31 -7.21 -11.54
CA ASP A 92 -35.48 -8.16 -10.44
C ASP A 92 -35.55 -9.58 -10.99
N GLN A 93 -34.44 -10.32 -10.94
CA GLN A 93 -34.38 -11.71 -11.42
C GLN A 93 -33.43 -12.56 -10.59
N THR A 94 -33.75 -13.85 -10.47
CA THR A 94 -32.86 -14.88 -9.96
C THR A 94 -32.25 -15.65 -11.11
N LEU A 95 -30.92 -15.69 -11.18
CA LEU A 95 -30.15 -16.38 -12.21
C LEU A 95 -29.54 -17.67 -11.65
N PRO A 96 -29.73 -18.81 -12.32
CA PRO A 96 -29.22 -20.10 -11.87
C PRO A 96 -27.81 -20.35 -12.42
N PHE A 97 -26.81 -19.57 -12.01
CA PHE A 97 -25.44 -19.81 -12.46
C PHE A 97 -24.95 -21.19 -11.99
N ALA A 98 -24.32 -21.93 -12.88
CA ALA A 98 -23.83 -23.26 -12.60
C ALA A 98 -22.48 -23.50 -13.30
N TYR A 99 -21.56 -24.14 -12.58
CA TYR A 99 -20.21 -24.40 -13.03
C TYR A 99 -19.91 -25.88 -12.94
N ALA A 100 -19.47 -26.49 -14.05
CA ALA A 100 -19.10 -27.90 -14.11
C ALA A 100 -17.59 -28.06 -14.30
N LEU A 101 -16.99 -29.00 -13.58
CA LEU A 101 -15.58 -29.35 -13.62
C LEU A 101 -15.39 -30.86 -13.66
N ALA A 102 -14.39 -31.33 -14.40
CA ALA A 102 -14.04 -32.75 -14.41
C ALA A 102 -13.40 -33.19 -13.07
N ASP A 103 -12.56 -32.33 -12.49
CA ASP A 103 -11.85 -32.57 -11.24
C ASP A 103 -11.61 -31.24 -10.51
N THR A 104 -12.03 -31.15 -9.25
CA THR A 104 -11.84 -29.96 -8.41
C THR A 104 -10.41 -29.83 -7.90
N ALA A 105 -9.61 -30.90 -7.89
CA ALA A 105 -8.20 -30.85 -7.46
C ALA A 105 -7.31 -30.03 -8.41
N ALA A 106 -7.78 -29.75 -9.63
CA ALA A 106 -7.08 -28.93 -10.61
C ALA A 106 -7.34 -27.42 -10.44
N LEU A 107 -8.21 -27.01 -9.51
CA LEU A 107 -8.51 -25.60 -9.28
C LEU A 107 -7.31 -24.86 -8.71
N SER A 108 -6.95 -23.75 -9.36
CA SER A 108 -5.98 -22.81 -8.83
C SER A 108 -6.67 -21.80 -7.90
N SER A 109 -5.98 -21.36 -6.86
CA SER A 109 -6.46 -20.31 -5.96
C SER A 109 -6.61 -18.93 -6.64
N SER A 110 -6.08 -18.75 -7.86
CA SER A 110 -6.31 -17.54 -8.65
C SER A 110 -7.41 -17.70 -9.71
N GLN A 111 -8.03 -18.88 -9.82
CA GLN A 111 -9.05 -19.13 -10.84
C GLN A 111 -10.37 -18.47 -10.46
N VAL A 112 -10.95 -17.76 -11.43
CA VAL A 112 -12.19 -16.99 -11.29
C VAL A 112 -13.11 -17.32 -12.46
N PHE A 113 -14.40 -17.56 -12.16
CA PHE A 113 -15.45 -17.58 -13.17
C PHE A 113 -16.08 -16.20 -13.28
N VAL A 114 -16.38 -15.76 -14.51
CA VAL A 114 -16.93 -14.42 -14.77
C VAL A 114 -18.24 -14.55 -15.52
N GLU A 115 -19.30 -13.97 -14.96
CA GLU A 115 -20.61 -13.84 -15.58
C GLU A 115 -20.86 -12.39 -15.99
N GLN A 116 -21.65 -12.22 -17.05
CA GLN A 116 -22.07 -10.90 -17.54
C GLN A 116 -23.59 -10.88 -17.75
N LEU A 117 -24.26 -9.93 -17.13
CA LEU A 117 -25.67 -9.63 -17.35
C LEU A 117 -25.79 -8.31 -18.10
N ARG A 118 -26.76 -8.24 -19.00
CA ARG A 118 -27.14 -7.02 -19.72
C ARG A 118 -28.56 -6.63 -19.38
N MET A 119 -28.77 -5.37 -19.07
CA MET A 119 -30.09 -4.82 -18.78
C MET A 119 -30.23 -3.42 -19.36
N ALA A 120 -31.42 -3.07 -19.85
CA ALA A 120 -31.73 -1.73 -20.33
C ALA A 120 -32.39 -0.95 -19.18
N VAL A 121 -31.76 0.15 -18.76
CA VAL A 121 -32.17 0.93 -17.58
C VAL A 121 -32.26 2.40 -17.97
N ALA A 122 -33.33 3.06 -17.53
CA ALA A 122 -33.51 4.50 -17.77
C ALA A 122 -32.45 5.31 -17.00
N PRO A 123 -32.07 6.51 -17.47
CA PRO A 123 -31.16 7.39 -16.73
C PRO A 123 -31.64 7.68 -15.30
N GLY A 124 -30.70 7.72 -14.35
CA GLY A 124 -31.01 7.94 -12.94
C GLY A 124 -30.01 7.31 -11.97
N GLU A 125 -30.29 7.45 -10.67
CA GLU A 125 -29.51 6.86 -9.59
C GLU A 125 -30.20 5.60 -9.06
N TYR A 126 -29.43 4.54 -8.87
CA TYR A 126 -29.92 3.21 -8.48
C TYR A 126 -29.02 2.57 -7.42
N GLU A 127 -29.59 1.67 -6.64
CA GLU A 127 -28.88 0.69 -5.83
C GLU A 127 -29.02 -0.69 -6.48
N VAL A 128 -27.90 -1.39 -6.61
CA VAL A 128 -27.84 -2.76 -7.12
C VAL A 128 -27.57 -3.70 -5.96
N ASP A 129 -28.52 -4.58 -5.69
CA ASP A 129 -28.46 -5.64 -4.69
C ASP A 129 -28.18 -6.96 -5.41
N VAL A 130 -27.03 -7.57 -5.08
CA VAL A 130 -26.64 -8.89 -5.56
C VAL A 130 -26.59 -9.82 -4.37
N THR A 131 -27.53 -10.75 -4.31
CA THR A 131 -27.68 -11.73 -3.24
C THR A 131 -27.46 -13.13 -3.79
N LEU A 132 -26.45 -13.83 -3.25
CA LEU A 132 -26.14 -15.22 -3.57
C LEU A 132 -26.72 -16.11 -2.48
N GLN A 133 -27.36 -17.20 -2.88
CA GLN A 133 -27.83 -18.24 -1.96
C GLN A 133 -27.22 -19.59 -2.36
N PRO A 134 -25.92 -19.83 -2.07
CA PRO A 134 -25.26 -21.08 -2.43
C PRO A 134 -25.83 -22.24 -1.61
N GLU A 135 -25.93 -23.42 -2.22
CA GLU A 135 -26.48 -24.60 -1.56
C GLU A 135 -25.62 -25.01 -0.35
N GLY A 136 -26.25 -25.17 0.82
CA GLY A 136 -25.56 -25.58 2.05
C GLY A 136 -24.68 -24.51 2.71
N GLN A 137 -24.64 -23.28 2.19
CA GLN A 137 -23.87 -22.16 2.77
C GLN A 137 -24.78 -21.01 3.22
N ALA A 138 -24.18 -20.05 3.95
CA ALA A 138 -24.86 -18.82 4.31
C ALA A 138 -25.07 -17.91 3.08
N GLU A 139 -26.12 -17.10 3.14
CA GLU A 139 -26.39 -16.05 2.16
C GLU A 139 -25.24 -15.04 2.12
N VAL A 140 -24.81 -14.63 0.93
CA VAL A 140 -23.75 -13.63 0.72
C VAL A 140 -24.32 -12.50 -0.12
N LYS A 141 -24.08 -11.24 0.28
CA LYS A 141 -24.63 -10.05 -0.40
C LYS A 141 -23.56 -9.04 -0.78
N ALA A 142 -23.82 -8.32 -1.85
CA ALA A 142 -23.10 -7.10 -2.23
C ALA A 142 -24.09 -6.02 -2.66
N LEU A 143 -23.83 -4.79 -2.20
CA LEU A 143 -24.59 -3.60 -2.58
C LEU A 143 -23.68 -2.65 -3.35
N LEU A 144 -24.16 -2.14 -4.48
CA LEU A 144 -23.45 -1.15 -5.30
C LEU A 144 -24.35 0.05 -5.57
N ASN A 145 -23.75 1.23 -5.57
CA ASN A 145 -24.39 2.42 -6.13
C ASN A 145 -24.15 2.45 -7.63
N LEU A 146 -25.20 2.73 -8.41
CA LEU A 146 -25.17 2.81 -9.86
C LEU A 146 -25.79 4.13 -10.32
N THR A 147 -24.96 4.97 -10.91
CA THR A 147 -25.42 6.13 -11.69
C THR A 147 -25.53 5.74 -13.15
N VAL A 148 -26.72 5.89 -13.74
CA VAL A 148 -26.99 5.65 -15.16
C VAL A 148 -27.09 6.99 -15.88
N PRO A 149 -26.10 7.39 -16.68
CA PRO A 149 -26.14 8.66 -17.40
C PRO A 149 -27.15 8.64 -18.55
N ASP A 150 -27.70 9.81 -18.88
CA ASP A 150 -28.43 10.02 -20.12
C ASP A 150 -27.46 10.26 -21.28
N TYR A 151 -26.98 9.18 -21.88
CA TYR A 151 -26.06 9.25 -23.03
C TYR A 151 -26.73 9.76 -24.31
N ALA A 152 -28.05 9.58 -24.47
CA ALA A 152 -28.74 9.91 -25.70
C ALA A 152 -29.14 11.40 -25.74
N GLY A 153 -29.54 11.96 -24.60
CA GLY A 153 -29.86 13.37 -24.41
C GLY A 153 -28.68 14.26 -24.03
N ALA A 154 -27.47 13.72 -23.89
CA ALA A 154 -26.28 14.50 -23.51
C ALA A 154 -25.98 15.64 -24.50
N GLU A 155 -25.87 16.87 -23.99
CA GLU A 155 -25.38 18.02 -24.74
C GLU A 155 -23.84 17.96 -24.83
N GLY A 156 -23.32 17.50 -25.97
CA GLY A 156 -21.89 17.45 -26.26
C GLY A 156 -21.27 16.07 -26.13
N THR A 157 -19.94 16.02 -25.97
CA THR A 157 -19.20 14.77 -25.88
C THR A 157 -19.44 14.07 -24.55
N SER A 158 -19.64 12.76 -24.59
CA SER A 158 -19.67 11.92 -23.39
C SER A 158 -18.83 10.67 -23.58
N ILE A 159 -18.37 10.09 -22.48
CA ILE A 159 -17.59 8.85 -22.45
C ILE A 159 -18.39 7.82 -21.65
N SER A 160 -18.57 6.62 -22.20
CA SER A 160 -19.22 5.52 -21.49
C SER A 160 -18.44 5.15 -20.21
N ALA A 161 -18.99 4.29 -19.36
CA ALA A 161 -18.17 3.72 -18.29
C ALA A 161 -16.92 3.01 -18.86
N ILE A 162 -15.85 2.97 -18.08
CA ILE A 162 -14.65 2.20 -18.42
C ILE A 162 -14.86 0.76 -17.95
N GLN A 163 -14.89 -0.18 -18.91
CA GLN A 163 -14.88 -1.61 -18.62
C GLN A 163 -13.42 -2.08 -18.53
N LEU A 164 -13.03 -2.55 -17.34
CA LEU A 164 -11.75 -3.19 -17.13
C LEU A 164 -11.78 -4.63 -17.63
N ALA A 165 -10.68 -5.10 -18.21
CA ALA A 165 -10.60 -6.39 -18.85
C ALA A 165 -9.30 -7.14 -18.53
N THR A 166 -9.38 -8.46 -18.48
CA THR A 166 -8.20 -9.35 -18.42
C THR A 166 -7.65 -9.62 -19.81
N ALA A 167 -8.50 -9.58 -20.85
CA ALA A 167 -8.11 -9.72 -22.24
C ALA A 167 -9.12 -9.03 -23.17
N ILE A 168 -8.62 -8.41 -24.23
CA ILE A 168 -9.42 -7.85 -25.32
C ILE A 168 -8.84 -8.37 -26.64
N GLN A 169 -9.67 -8.97 -27.48
CA GLN A 169 -9.24 -9.55 -28.75
C GLN A 169 -10.28 -9.27 -29.83
N PRO A 170 -9.90 -9.09 -31.11
CA PRO A 170 -10.87 -9.05 -32.20
C PRO A 170 -11.73 -10.32 -32.24
N SER A 171 -13.03 -10.15 -32.45
CA SER A 171 -13.97 -11.27 -32.59
C SER A 171 -15.10 -10.89 -33.55
N THR A 172 -15.52 -11.86 -34.35
CA THR A 172 -16.70 -11.76 -35.23
C THR A 172 -17.85 -12.65 -34.77
N ASP A 173 -17.64 -13.41 -33.68
CA ASP A 173 -18.67 -14.27 -33.12
C ASP A 173 -19.68 -13.46 -32.32
N ALA A 174 -20.74 -13.03 -33.00
CA ALA A 174 -21.84 -12.29 -32.40
C ALA A 174 -22.70 -13.14 -31.43
N THR A 175 -22.52 -14.46 -31.38
CA THR A 175 -23.26 -15.34 -30.45
C THR A 175 -22.64 -15.37 -29.06
N ASN A 176 -21.36 -15.01 -28.95
CA ASN A 176 -20.67 -14.93 -27.67
C ASN A 176 -21.13 -13.69 -26.89
N PRO A 177 -21.67 -13.84 -25.65
CA PRO A 177 -22.16 -12.71 -24.86
C PRO A 177 -21.09 -11.68 -24.49
N LEU A 178 -19.81 -12.10 -24.48
CA LEU A 178 -18.65 -11.23 -24.23
C LEU A 178 -18.17 -10.48 -25.47
N THR A 179 -18.80 -10.71 -26.63
CA THR A 179 -18.47 -10.00 -27.86
C THR A 179 -19.35 -8.75 -28.02
N LYS A 180 -18.72 -7.59 -28.22
CA LYS A 180 -19.37 -6.33 -28.62
C LYS A 180 -18.43 -5.50 -29.48
N SER A 181 -18.98 -4.73 -30.42
CA SER A 181 -18.22 -3.82 -31.28
C SER A 181 -17.02 -4.45 -32.01
N GLY A 182 -17.14 -5.74 -32.40
CA GLY A 182 -16.07 -6.48 -33.07
C GLY A 182 -14.93 -6.96 -32.17
N LEU A 183 -15.11 -6.87 -30.85
CA LEU A 183 -14.15 -7.29 -29.83
C LEU A 183 -14.79 -8.31 -28.90
N MET A 184 -14.07 -9.38 -28.58
CA MET A 184 -14.34 -10.21 -27.42
C MET A 184 -13.58 -9.62 -26.23
N ILE A 185 -14.31 -9.25 -25.19
CA ILE A 185 -13.77 -8.57 -24.01
C ILE A 185 -14.03 -9.48 -22.81
N ARG A 186 -12.96 -9.97 -22.16
CA ARG A 186 -13.06 -10.71 -20.90
C ARG A 186 -13.02 -9.72 -19.73
N PRO A 187 -14.13 -9.50 -19.00
CA PRO A 187 -14.18 -8.51 -17.92
C PRO A 187 -13.20 -8.86 -16.79
N ASN A 188 -12.77 -7.84 -16.04
CA ASN A 188 -12.03 -7.99 -14.79
C ASN A 188 -12.78 -7.28 -13.64
N PRO A 189 -13.85 -7.89 -13.07
CA PRO A 189 -14.67 -7.27 -12.03
C PRO A 189 -13.89 -7.04 -10.73
N ASP A 190 -12.91 -7.90 -10.49
CA ASP A 190 -11.98 -7.85 -9.36
C ASP A 190 -11.12 -6.58 -9.38
N ALA A 191 -10.87 -6.02 -10.58
CA ALA A 191 -10.02 -4.85 -10.80
C ALA A 191 -8.62 -4.97 -10.19
N PHE A 192 -8.14 -6.20 -9.95
CA PHE A 192 -6.79 -6.48 -9.48
C PHE A 192 -5.86 -6.73 -10.67
N TYR A 193 -4.68 -6.12 -10.60
CA TYR A 193 -3.58 -6.28 -11.55
C TYR A 193 -2.30 -6.49 -10.76
N GLY A 194 -1.43 -7.41 -11.20
CA GLY A 194 -0.20 -7.68 -10.47
C GLY A 194 0.72 -8.66 -11.18
N GLY A 195 1.99 -8.64 -10.80
CA GLY A 195 3.03 -9.49 -11.36
C GLY A 195 3.74 -8.91 -12.58
N ILE A 196 4.68 -9.69 -13.11
CA ILE A 196 5.53 -9.30 -14.23
C ILE A 196 4.67 -9.06 -15.48
N GLY A 197 4.80 -7.88 -16.09
CA GLY A 197 4.04 -7.50 -17.29
C GLY A 197 2.56 -7.24 -17.03
N ALA A 198 2.17 -6.94 -15.79
CA ALA A 198 0.80 -6.52 -15.47
C ALA A 198 0.39 -5.31 -16.31
N THR A 199 -0.71 -5.45 -17.07
CA THR A 199 -1.28 -4.38 -17.89
C THR A 199 -2.75 -4.19 -17.56
N VAL A 200 -3.17 -2.93 -17.43
CA VAL A 200 -4.59 -2.58 -17.34
C VAL A 200 -5.14 -2.51 -18.75
N SER A 201 -5.92 -3.51 -19.15
CA SER A 201 -6.68 -3.47 -20.40
C SER A 201 -8.07 -2.88 -20.14
N TYR A 202 -8.52 -2.01 -21.04
CA TYR A 202 -9.81 -1.34 -20.88
C TYR A 202 -10.56 -1.15 -22.20
N TYR A 203 -11.88 -1.05 -22.09
CA TYR A 203 -12.81 -0.70 -23.16
C TYR A 203 -13.68 0.50 -22.74
N THR A 204 -13.91 1.42 -23.66
CA THR A 204 -14.91 2.49 -23.53
C THR A 204 -15.41 2.94 -24.91
N GLU A 205 -16.50 3.71 -24.93
CA GLU A 205 -17.05 4.36 -26.12
C GLU A 205 -17.08 5.87 -25.88
N VAL A 206 -16.62 6.64 -26.87
CA VAL A 206 -16.75 8.10 -26.89
C VAL A 206 -17.90 8.45 -27.83
N TYR A 207 -18.92 9.11 -27.29
CA TYR A 207 -20.11 9.53 -28.02
C TYR A 207 -20.00 10.99 -28.39
N SER A 208 -20.35 11.31 -29.64
CA SER A 208 -20.33 12.69 -30.16
C SER A 208 -19.02 13.42 -29.82
N PRO A 209 -17.85 12.87 -30.21
CA PRO A 209 -16.55 13.48 -29.91
C PRO A 209 -16.50 14.93 -30.41
N PRO A 210 -15.72 15.80 -29.75
CA PRO A 210 -15.71 17.23 -30.04
C PRO A 210 -15.26 17.40 -31.47
N SER A 211 -16.11 17.94 -32.33
CA SER A 211 -15.79 18.03 -33.75
C SER A 211 -16.28 19.32 -34.36
N ASP A 212 -15.45 20.35 -34.20
CA ASP A 212 -15.26 21.36 -35.23
C ASP A 212 -14.28 20.86 -36.33
N THR A 213 -13.66 19.67 -36.15
CA THR A 213 -12.71 19.05 -37.10
C THR A 213 -12.80 17.51 -37.16
N ASP A 214 -12.07 16.90 -38.11
CA ASP A 214 -12.07 15.46 -38.40
C ASP A 214 -11.43 14.57 -37.31
N THR A 215 -10.74 15.17 -36.32
CA THR A 215 -10.01 14.43 -35.28
C THR A 215 -10.13 15.06 -33.90
N TYR A 216 -10.07 14.24 -32.86
CA TYR A 216 -9.99 14.68 -31.46
C TYR A 216 -8.84 13.99 -30.73
N THR A 217 -8.45 14.49 -29.56
CA THR A 217 -7.41 13.85 -28.74
C THR A 217 -8.04 13.11 -27.56
N LEU A 218 -7.65 11.86 -27.36
CA LEU A 218 -7.95 11.10 -26.16
C LEU A 218 -6.67 10.92 -25.34
N VAL A 219 -6.71 11.33 -24.08
CA VAL A 219 -5.66 11.07 -23.10
C VAL A 219 -6.14 9.98 -22.16
N SER A 220 -5.40 8.89 -22.05
CA SER A 220 -5.61 7.85 -21.06
C SER A 220 -4.42 7.76 -20.13
N PHE A 221 -4.63 7.83 -18.82
CA PHE A 221 -3.52 7.80 -17.86
C PHE A 221 -3.89 7.17 -16.52
N ILE A 222 -2.85 6.79 -15.77
CA ILE A 222 -2.98 6.30 -14.40
C ILE A 222 -2.66 7.44 -13.41
N ALA A 223 -3.48 7.55 -12.36
CA ALA A 223 -3.31 8.47 -11.25
C ALA A 223 -3.47 7.76 -9.89
N GLU A 224 -2.83 8.31 -8.85
CA GLU A 224 -2.92 7.76 -7.49
C GLU A 224 -4.23 8.15 -6.78
N SER A 225 -4.93 9.16 -7.27
CA SER A 225 -6.24 9.59 -6.78
C SER A 225 -7.18 9.92 -7.93
N ALA A 226 -8.49 9.90 -7.68
CA ALA A 226 -9.51 10.09 -8.72
C ALA A 226 -9.39 11.43 -9.47
N GLY A 227 -8.90 12.48 -8.81
CA GLY A 227 -8.63 13.79 -9.42
C GLY A 227 -7.14 14.10 -9.61
N GLY A 228 -6.27 13.15 -9.34
CA GLY A 228 -4.81 13.33 -9.34
C GLY A 228 -4.23 13.52 -10.74
N ALA A 229 -3.03 14.09 -10.80
CA ALA A 229 -2.29 14.23 -12.05
C ALA A 229 -1.86 12.87 -12.63
N ALA A 230 -1.55 12.86 -13.92
CA ALA A 230 -1.02 11.68 -14.60
C ALA A 230 0.36 11.30 -14.05
N LEU A 231 0.56 10.00 -13.84
CA LEU A 231 1.90 9.46 -13.59
C LEU A 231 2.71 9.52 -14.91
N PRO A 232 3.89 10.17 -14.95
CA PRO A 232 4.59 10.50 -16.20
C PRO A 232 4.90 9.32 -17.14
N ALA A 233 5.03 8.09 -16.60
CA ALA A 233 5.31 6.87 -17.37
C ALA A 233 4.05 6.08 -17.76
N HIS A 234 2.87 6.50 -17.29
CA HIS A 234 1.61 5.77 -17.42
C HIS A 234 0.54 6.65 -18.10
N GLU A 235 0.96 7.53 -19.00
CA GLU A 235 0.10 8.38 -19.83
C GLU A 235 0.22 7.98 -21.29
N THR A 236 -0.89 8.02 -22.01
CA THR A 236 -0.96 7.85 -23.45
C THR A 236 -1.87 8.90 -24.03
N ARG A 237 -1.38 9.63 -25.04
CA ARG A 237 -2.10 10.67 -25.76
C ARG A 237 -2.22 10.28 -27.23
N LEU A 238 -3.45 10.11 -27.72
CA LEU A 238 -3.71 9.64 -29.08
C LEU A 238 -4.64 10.61 -29.81
N ALA A 239 -4.24 11.04 -31.00
CA ALA A 239 -5.13 11.66 -31.97
C ALA A 239 -5.99 10.57 -32.63
N ARG A 240 -7.31 10.78 -32.65
CA ARG A 240 -8.31 9.80 -33.10
C ARG A 240 -9.26 10.45 -34.09
N THR A 241 -9.71 9.68 -35.09
CA THR A 241 -10.71 10.15 -36.05
C THR A 241 -12.07 10.30 -35.37
N ALA A 242 -12.69 11.47 -35.49
CA ALA A 242 -14.02 11.71 -34.95
C ALA A 242 -15.06 10.85 -35.68
N ARG A 243 -15.77 10.01 -34.94
CA ARG A 243 -16.91 9.21 -35.40
C ARG A 243 -18.08 9.44 -34.44
N PRO A 244 -19.35 9.29 -34.86
CA PRO A 244 -20.49 9.46 -33.95
C PRO A 244 -20.38 8.60 -32.68
N VAL A 245 -19.82 7.39 -32.82
CA VAL A 245 -19.36 6.54 -31.72
C VAL A 245 -17.94 6.09 -32.06
N ASP A 246 -16.95 6.53 -31.28
CA ASP A 246 -15.58 6.02 -31.37
C ASP A 246 -15.36 4.95 -30.28
N VAL A 247 -15.02 3.74 -30.74
CA VAL A 247 -14.76 2.59 -29.88
C VAL A 247 -13.28 2.59 -29.49
N VAL A 248 -13.03 2.62 -28.18
CA VAL A 248 -11.69 2.70 -27.62
C VAL A 248 -11.39 1.42 -26.85
N ALA A 249 -10.34 0.72 -27.27
CA ALA A 249 -9.70 -0.32 -26.48
C ALA A 249 -8.24 0.03 -26.31
N GLY A 250 -7.73 -0.05 -25.09
CA GLY A 250 -6.37 0.35 -24.76
C GLY A 250 -5.75 -0.51 -23.65
N GLN A 251 -4.44 -0.37 -23.51
CA GLN A 251 -3.65 -1.02 -22.48
C GLN A 251 -2.65 -0.04 -21.90
N ILE A 252 -2.46 -0.05 -20.58
CA ILE A 252 -1.40 0.70 -19.90
C ILE A 252 -0.62 -0.27 -19.02
N ASP A 253 0.71 -0.26 -19.15
CA ASP A 253 1.61 -1.04 -18.28
C ASP A 253 1.55 -0.49 -16.85
N VAL A 254 1.33 -1.38 -15.89
CA VAL A 254 1.32 -1.07 -14.44
C VAL A 254 2.26 -2.00 -13.67
N SER A 255 3.10 -2.76 -14.35
CA SER A 255 4.03 -3.72 -13.75
C SER A 255 5.09 -3.06 -12.87
N THR A 256 5.37 -1.77 -13.09
CA THR A 256 6.30 -0.96 -12.30
C THR A 256 5.62 -0.15 -11.20
N LEU A 257 4.29 -0.22 -11.07
CA LEU A 257 3.59 0.47 -10.00
C LEU A 257 3.66 -0.34 -8.70
N PRO A 258 3.90 0.30 -7.54
CA PRO A 258 3.85 -0.38 -6.26
C PRO A 258 2.42 -0.81 -5.92
N SER A 259 2.30 -1.70 -4.93
CA SER A 259 0.98 -2.13 -4.45
C SER A 259 0.14 -0.94 -3.96
N GLY A 260 -1.10 -0.81 -4.41
CA GLY A 260 -1.93 0.33 -4.05
C GLY A 260 -3.22 0.46 -4.84
N ILE A 261 -3.95 1.53 -4.52
CA ILE A 261 -5.18 1.94 -5.21
C ILE A 261 -4.80 2.96 -6.26
N TYR A 262 -5.27 2.76 -7.49
CA TYR A 262 -5.02 3.63 -8.62
C TYR A 262 -6.31 3.91 -9.38
N HIS A 263 -6.26 4.92 -10.23
CA HIS A 263 -7.39 5.36 -11.05
C HIS A 263 -6.93 5.45 -12.51
N LEU A 264 -7.62 4.74 -13.39
CA LEU A 264 -7.53 4.92 -14.83
C LEU A 264 -8.44 6.06 -15.21
N ARG A 265 -7.88 7.13 -15.78
CA ARG A 265 -8.60 8.32 -16.22
C ARG A 265 -8.51 8.43 -17.73
N LEU A 266 -9.65 8.67 -18.38
CA LEU A 266 -9.78 8.92 -19.80
C LEU A 266 -10.35 10.32 -19.99
N VAL A 267 -9.65 11.17 -20.73
CA VAL A 267 -10.05 12.56 -20.97
C VAL A 267 -10.08 12.80 -22.47
N ALA A 268 -11.25 13.17 -22.99
CA ALA A 268 -11.38 13.67 -24.35
C ALA A 268 -11.08 15.17 -24.37
N LEU A 269 -10.24 15.60 -25.31
CA LEU A 269 -9.82 16.98 -25.46
C LEU A 269 -10.27 17.53 -26.82
N ASN A 270 -10.68 18.81 -26.82
CA ASN A 270 -10.92 19.57 -28.05
C ASN A 270 -9.60 20.07 -28.68
N GLU A 271 -9.68 20.82 -29.77
CA GLU A 271 -8.51 21.38 -30.46
C GLU A 271 -7.71 22.39 -29.63
N ALA A 272 -8.37 23.07 -28.70
CA ALA A 272 -7.73 23.99 -27.75
C ALA A 272 -7.01 23.25 -26.61
N ASN A 273 -7.00 21.91 -26.61
CA ASN A 273 -6.52 21.04 -25.53
C ASN A 273 -7.32 21.19 -24.22
N GLU A 274 -8.57 21.60 -24.29
CA GLU A 274 -9.48 21.69 -23.14
C GLU A 274 -10.23 20.38 -22.97
N ALA A 275 -10.42 19.96 -21.71
CA ALA A 275 -11.19 18.78 -21.37
C ALA A 275 -12.69 19.02 -21.58
N VAL A 276 -13.29 18.21 -22.45
CA VAL A 276 -14.73 18.26 -22.78
C VAL A 276 -15.53 17.13 -22.16
N ALA A 277 -14.87 16.02 -21.84
CA ALA A 277 -15.45 14.84 -21.22
C ALA A 277 -14.36 14.05 -20.52
N GLU A 278 -14.71 13.47 -19.38
CA GLU A 278 -13.80 12.64 -18.59
C GLU A 278 -14.55 11.42 -18.06
N GLN A 279 -13.84 10.30 -17.96
CA GLN A 279 -14.26 9.13 -17.21
C GLN A 279 -13.13 8.61 -16.32
N THR A 280 -13.47 8.13 -15.13
CA THR A 280 -12.51 7.59 -14.16
C THR A 280 -12.95 6.22 -13.66
N LYS A 281 -12.01 5.28 -13.53
CA LYS A 281 -12.25 3.95 -12.97
C LYS A 281 -11.15 3.55 -12.00
N ARG A 282 -11.54 3.20 -10.78
CA ARG A 282 -10.63 2.70 -9.75
C ARG A 282 -10.22 1.26 -10.04
N PHE A 283 -8.96 0.94 -9.78
CA PHE A 283 -8.42 -0.41 -9.78
C PHE A 283 -7.32 -0.55 -8.72
N PHE A 284 -6.81 -1.77 -8.55
CA PHE A 284 -5.83 -2.12 -7.54
C PHE A 284 -4.62 -2.78 -8.19
N VAL A 285 -3.43 -2.37 -7.75
CA VAL A 285 -2.16 -3.01 -8.11
C VAL A 285 -1.67 -3.84 -6.92
N ILE A 286 -1.26 -5.08 -7.19
CA ILE A 286 -0.63 -6.00 -6.23
C ILE A 286 0.73 -6.39 -6.80
N ASN A 287 1.74 -5.60 -6.47
CA ASN A 287 3.14 -5.83 -6.78
C ASN A 287 3.94 -5.74 -5.48
N PRO A 288 4.08 -6.83 -4.71
CA PRO A 288 4.75 -6.80 -3.41
C PRO A 288 6.26 -6.54 -3.54
N ASP A 289 6.84 -6.88 -4.69
CA ASP A 289 8.27 -6.73 -4.96
C ASP A 289 8.65 -5.35 -5.51
N VAL A 290 7.67 -4.48 -5.77
CA VAL A 290 7.89 -3.11 -6.25
C VAL A 290 7.78 -2.17 -5.06
N GLU A 291 8.93 -1.61 -4.63
CA GLU A 291 8.97 -0.64 -3.54
C GLU A 291 8.24 0.65 -3.93
N ARG A 292 7.40 1.17 -3.02
CA ARG A 292 6.79 2.49 -3.18
C ARG A 292 7.83 3.55 -2.86
N ALA A 293 8.29 4.26 -3.89
CA ALA A 293 9.01 5.52 -3.70
C ALA A 293 8.00 6.57 -3.18
N LEU A 294 7.99 6.82 -1.87
CA LEU A 294 7.32 7.98 -1.28
C LEU A 294 8.05 9.26 -1.74
N SER A 295 7.31 10.34 -1.96
CA SER A 295 7.91 11.59 -2.43
C SER A 295 8.67 12.32 -1.31
N ALA A 296 9.55 13.26 -1.65
CA ALA A 296 10.17 14.16 -0.68
C ALA A 296 9.15 14.98 0.12
N ALA A 297 7.98 15.28 -0.46
CA ALA A 297 6.88 15.90 0.25
C ALA A 297 6.25 14.96 1.28
N ASP A 298 6.11 13.67 0.96
CA ASP A 298 5.63 12.65 1.90
C ASP A 298 6.64 12.43 3.04
N MET A 299 7.94 12.46 2.75
CA MET A 299 9.02 12.39 3.76
C MET A 299 8.99 13.56 4.73
N MET A 300 8.91 14.79 4.20
CA MET A 300 8.81 15.99 5.02
C MET A 300 7.54 15.94 5.88
N SER A 301 6.42 15.43 5.35
CA SER A 301 5.17 15.29 6.08
C SER A 301 5.26 14.32 7.28
N TYR A 302 6.08 13.27 7.21
CA TYR A 302 6.21 12.29 8.29
C TYR A 302 6.96 12.86 9.50
N GLU A 303 8.13 13.47 9.29
CA GLU A 303 8.89 14.10 10.38
C GLU A 303 8.15 15.33 10.95
N GLU A 304 7.47 16.11 10.10
CA GLU A 304 6.56 17.17 10.55
C GLU A 304 5.43 16.62 11.43
N THR A 305 4.78 15.52 11.02
CA THR A 305 3.73 14.86 11.82
C THR A 305 4.27 14.31 13.14
N LEU A 306 5.45 13.69 13.12
CA LEU A 306 6.12 13.13 14.29
C LEU A 306 6.37 14.21 15.35
N TYR A 307 6.99 15.32 14.97
CA TYR A 307 7.32 16.40 15.90
C TYR A 307 6.12 17.29 16.25
N ALA A 308 5.12 17.40 15.37
CA ALA A 308 3.85 18.07 15.67
C ALA A 308 3.08 17.37 16.80
N ALA A 309 3.17 16.03 16.88
CA ALA A 309 2.51 15.24 17.92
C ALA A 309 3.22 15.30 19.29
N MET A 310 4.47 15.77 19.35
CA MET A 310 5.28 15.80 20.58
C MET A 310 4.96 17.00 21.48
N GLY A 311 4.93 16.72 22.78
CA GLY A 311 4.83 17.73 23.85
C GLY A 311 6.17 18.43 24.15
N GLU A 312 6.13 19.47 24.99
CA GLU A 312 7.31 20.28 25.36
C GLU A 312 8.48 19.43 25.88
N GLU A 313 8.22 18.53 26.84
CA GLU A 313 9.27 17.68 27.44
C GLU A 313 9.93 16.74 26.42
N GLU A 314 9.14 16.19 25.50
CA GLU A 314 9.63 15.31 24.44
C GLU A 314 10.46 16.08 23.41
N LEU A 315 10.04 17.30 23.05
CA LEU A 315 10.81 18.18 22.17
C LEU A 315 12.13 18.57 22.81
N ASP A 316 12.14 18.95 24.08
CA ASP A 316 13.36 19.29 24.80
C ASP A 316 14.32 18.10 24.90
N LEU A 317 13.80 16.88 25.12
CA LEU A 317 14.62 15.66 25.08
C LEU A 317 15.22 15.42 23.69
N ASN A 318 14.43 15.56 22.62
CA ASN A 318 14.90 15.41 21.25
C ASN A 318 15.97 16.45 20.88
N ILE A 319 15.85 17.68 21.38
CA ILE A 319 16.88 18.72 21.22
C ILE A 319 18.17 18.35 21.94
N ARG A 320 18.08 17.79 23.17
CA ARG A 320 19.28 17.29 23.89
C ARG A 320 19.96 16.16 23.11
N HIS A 321 19.19 15.25 22.53
CA HIS A 321 19.74 14.19 21.68
C HIS A 321 20.43 14.75 20.44
N ALA A 322 19.80 15.69 19.74
CA ALA A 322 20.37 16.34 18.55
C ALA A 322 21.69 17.07 18.87
N ARG A 323 21.75 17.74 20.04
CA ARG A 323 22.94 18.46 20.52
C ARG A 323 24.19 17.58 20.59
N VAL A 324 24.07 16.28 20.87
CA VAL A 324 25.22 15.35 20.98
C VAL A 324 26.06 15.31 19.70
N ILE A 325 25.41 15.45 18.54
CA ILE A 325 26.05 15.37 17.21
C ILE A 325 25.87 16.68 16.42
N ALA A 326 25.56 17.78 17.11
CA ALA A 326 25.39 19.08 16.50
C ALA A 326 26.75 19.70 16.14
N THR A 327 26.81 20.34 14.98
CA THR A 327 27.94 21.19 14.60
C THR A 327 27.91 22.51 15.38
N ALA A 328 29.03 23.24 15.43
CA ALA A 328 29.08 24.56 16.06
C ALA A 328 28.03 25.55 15.51
N ARG A 329 27.68 25.44 14.22
CA ARG A 329 26.63 26.24 13.60
C ARG A 329 25.24 25.85 14.12
N GLU A 330 24.96 24.56 14.23
CA GLU A 330 23.67 24.07 14.72
C GLU A 330 23.51 24.32 16.21
N GLU A 331 24.59 24.29 16.99
CA GLU A 331 24.56 24.66 18.40
C GLU A 331 24.12 26.12 18.58
N ALA A 332 24.62 27.03 17.73
CA ALA A 332 24.16 28.41 17.71
C ALA A 332 22.67 28.54 17.30
N GLN A 333 22.17 27.66 16.42
CA GLN A 333 20.74 27.62 16.06
C GLN A 333 19.89 27.09 17.22
N ILE A 334 20.32 26.03 17.89
CA ILE A 334 19.67 25.48 19.08
C ILE A 334 19.58 26.54 20.18
N ALA A 335 20.65 27.30 20.40
CA ALA A 335 20.67 28.38 21.40
C ALA A 335 19.69 29.53 21.09
N ALA A 336 19.25 29.67 19.84
CA ALA A 336 18.31 30.70 19.39
C ALA A 336 16.84 30.24 19.38
N LEU A 337 16.54 28.97 19.69
CA LEU A 337 15.17 28.45 19.70
C LEU A 337 14.39 29.05 20.87
N ALA A 338 13.25 29.68 20.57
CA ALA A 338 12.43 30.36 21.57
C ALA A 338 11.05 29.71 21.78
N THR A 339 10.54 29.00 20.78
CA THR A 339 9.21 28.39 20.79
C THR A 339 9.26 26.91 20.43
N ASP A 340 8.22 26.16 20.81
CA ASP A 340 8.08 24.75 20.41
C ASP A 340 8.04 24.59 18.89
N GLU A 341 7.46 25.56 18.20
CA GLU A 341 7.43 25.57 16.74
C GLU A 341 8.84 25.72 16.16
N ASP A 342 9.72 26.52 16.78
CA ASP A 342 11.12 26.59 16.38
C ASP A 342 11.83 25.26 16.62
N ARG A 343 11.57 24.60 17.76
CA ARG A 343 12.14 23.27 18.08
C ARG A 343 11.71 22.22 17.05
N ARG A 344 10.43 22.16 16.69
CA ARG A 344 9.89 21.24 15.68
C ARG A 344 10.56 21.44 14.33
N ARG A 345 10.58 22.68 13.83
CA ARG A 345 11.23 23.01 12.55
C ARG A 345 12.72 22.70 12.56
N PHE A 346 13.41 23.00 13.65
CA PHE A 346 14.81 22.66 13.81
C PHE A 346 15.02 21.15 13.69
N LEU A 347 14.28 20.34 14.47
CA LEU A 347 14.43 18.88 14.47
C LEU A 347 14.14 18.26 13.10
N VAL A 348 13.09 18.70 12.40
CA VAL A 348 12.81 18.26 11.02
C VAL A 348 14.01 18.56 10.11
N SER A 349 14.50 19.80 10.12
CA SER A 349 15.62 20.22 9.27
C SER A 349 16.92 19.52 9.62
N PHE A 350 17.16 19.26 10.91
CA PHE A 350 18.39 18.68 11.46
C PHE A 350 18.60 17.24 10.99
N TRP A 351 17.53 16.44 11.01
CA TRP A 351 17.58 15.05 10.52
C TRP A 351 17.54 14.99 9.00
N SER A 352 16.73 15.83 8.36
CA SER A 352 16.64 15.88 6.89
C SER A 352 17.98 16.21 6.23
N SER A 353 18.78 17.12 6.80
CA SER A 353 20.09 17.47 6.24
C SER A 353 21.16 16.39 6.39
N ARG A 354 20.91 15.37 7.22
CA ARG A 354 21.84 14.26 7.52
C ARG A 354 21.47 12.97 6.80
N ASP A 355 20.30 12.91 6.19
CA ASP A 355 19.86 11.74 5.46
C ASP A 355 20.72 11.56 4.20
N GLN A 356 21.40 10.42 4.12
CA GLN A 356 22.26 10.08 2.98
C GLN A 356 21.58 9.14 1.98
N ASP A 357 20.46 8.53 2.40
CA ASP A 357 19.62 7.68 1.57
C ASP A 357 18.31 8.41 1.29
N GLU A 358 17.92 8.48 0.02
CA GLU A 358 16.63 9.05 -0.41
C GLU A 358 15.47 8.06 -0.15
N ARG A 359 15.60 7.19 0.87
CA ARG A 359 14.62 6.16 1.21
C ARG A 359 13.48 6.77 2.02
N PRO A 360 12.24 6.74 1.52
CA PRO A 360 11.35 7.83 1.85
C PRO A 360 10.36 7.59 3.00
N SER A 361 10.54 6.53 3.79
CA SER A 361 9.72 6.23 4.98
C SER A 361 10.47 6.35 6.31
N ILE A 362 11.79 6.40 6.28
CA ILE A 362 12.65 6.33 7.47
C ILE A 362 13.85 7.21 7.20
N ASN A 363 14.01 8.29 7.99
CA ASN A 363 15.27 9.03 7.96
C ASN A 363 16.38 8.14 8.52
N ASP A 364 17.27 7.66 7.65
CA ASP A 364 18.25 6.62 7.99
C ASP A 364 19.27 7.14 9.01
N ALA A 365 19.59 8.44 8.96
CA ALA A 365 20.42 9.10 9.96
C ALA A 365 19.78 9.09 11.36
N ARG A 366 18.49 9.45 11.45
CA ARG A 366 17.73 9.46 12.71
C ARG A 366 17.54 8.04 13.24
N GLN A 367 17.19 7.09 12.38
CA GLN A 367 17.04 5.68 12.78
C GLN A 367 18.37 5.11 13.30
N THR A 368 19.46 5.39 12.61
CA THR A 368 20.81 4.97 13.03
C THR A 368 21.16 5.59 14.38
N PHE A 369 20.95 6.90 14.55
CA PHE A 369 21.20 7.59 15.81
C PHE A 369 20.40 6.99 16.98
N TYR A 370 19.08 6.83 16.82
CA TYR A 370 18.23 6.26 17.87
C TYR A 370 18.48 4.77 18.09
N GLY A 371 18.97 4.05 17.08
CA GLY A 371 19.53 2.71 17.22
C GLY A 371 20.73 2.68 18.16
N ARG A 372 21.70 3.58 17.94
CA ARG A 372 22.89 3.74 18.82
C ARG A 372 22.49 4.22 20.21
N LEU A 373 21.55 5.15 20.32
CA LEU A 373 21.07 5.66 21.59
C LEU A 373 20.51 4.55 22.48
N ARG A 374 19.73 3.60 21.92
CA ARG A 374 19.26 2.43 22.68
C ARG A 374 20.42 1.60 23.25
N THR A 375 21.46 1.39 22.46
CA THR A 375 22.67 0.69 22.93
C THR A 375 23.37 1.49 24.03
N VAL A 376 23.47 2.80 23.89
CA VAL A 376 24.10 3.68 24.88
C VAL A 376 23.33 3.69 26.19
N MET A 377 22.00 3.83 26.12
CA MET A 377 21.11 3.77 27.27
C MET A 377 21.23 2.46 28.05
N ALA A 378 21.49 1.35 27.36
CA ALA A 378 21.61 0.03 27.98
C ALA A 378 22.99 -0.25 28.60
N ASN A 379 24.06 0.38 28.11
CA ASN A 379 25.44 -0.05 28.41
C ASN A 379 26.31 1.00 29.12
N TYR A 380 25.95 2.28 29.08
CA TYR A 380 26.80 3.38 29.57
C TYR A 380 26.10 4.24 30.62
N SER A 381 25.29 3.62 31.49
CA SER A 381 24.69 4.31 32.63
C SER A 381 25.73 4.60 33.69
N GLU A 382 25.83 5.86 34.11
CA GLU A 382 26.72 6.31 35.18
C GLU A 382 25.90 7.07 36.24
N PHE A 383 26.33 7.00 37.51
CA PHE A 383 25.53 7.57 38.60
C PHE A 383 25.36 9.09 38.44
N GLY A 384 24.11 9.56 38.33
CA GLY A 384 23.78 10.97 38.27
C GLY A 384 23.98 11.64 36.90
N GLN A 385 24.21 10.87 35.83
CA GLN A 385 24.27 11.35 34.46
C GLN A 385 23.46 10.45 33.54
N GLU A 386 22.74 11.03 32.58
CA GLU A 386 22.06 10.23 31.56
C GLU A 386 23.11 9.54 30.67
N PRO A 387 22.89 8.29 30.24
CA PRO A 387 23.89 7.52 29.50
C PRO A 387 24.42 8.22 28.23
N TYR A 388 23.60 9.01 27.55
CA TYR A 388 23.98 9.76 26.35
C TYR A 388 24.82 11.02 26.64
N GLU A 389 24.91 11.45 27.90
CA GLU A 389 25.68 12.61 28.36
C GLU A 389 27.09 12.21 28.83
N THR A 390 27.31 10.92 29.09
CA THR A 390 28.63 10.38 29.46
C THR A 390 29.61 10.49 28.29
N ASP A 391 30.91 10.57 28.59
CA ASP A 391 31.93 10.62 27.53
C ASP A 391 31.89 9.39 26.64
N ARG A 392 31.68 8.19 27.22
CA ARG A 392 31.52 6.94 26.47
C ARG A 392 30.28 6.97 25.58
N GLY A 393 29.15 7.42 26.12
CA GLY A 393 27.90 7.56 25.38
C GLY A 393 28.01 8.54 24.22
N ARG A 394 28.58 9.73 24.46
CA ARG A 394 28.82 10.75 23.43
C ARG A 394 29.71 10.21 22.31
N ILE A 395 30.85 9.61 22.65
CA ILE A 395 31.77 9.04 21.65
C ILE A 395 31.08 7.95 20.82
N TYR A 396 30.30 7.08 21.46
CA TYR A 396 29.54 6.03 20.76
C TYR A 396 28.47 6.62 19.80
N LEU A 397 27.75 7.66 20.22
CA LEU A 397 26.73 8.32 19.39
C LEU A 397 27.37 9.02 18.19
N THR A 398 28.45 9.77 18.42
CA THR A 398 29.16 10.55 17.39
C THR A 398 29.87 9.67 16.37
N TYR A 399 30.67 8.70 16.81
CA TYR A 399 31.54 7.92 15.91
C TYR A 399 30.98 6.52 15.60
N GLY A 400 29.94 6.07 16.31
CA GLY A 400 29.36 4.75 16.15
C GLY A 400 30.01 3.69 17.05
N PRO A 401 29.74 2.40 16.80
CA PRO A 401 30.34 1.32 17.58
C PRO A 401 31.87 1.26 17.34
N PRO A 402 32.68 1.13 18.40
CA PRO A 402 34.11 0.87 18.27
C PRO A 402 34.36 -0.49 17.62
N SER A 403 35.48 -0.61 16.92
CA SER A 403 35.93 -1.87 16.31
C SER A 403 36.36 -2.89 17.37
N GLU A 404 37.01 -2.42 18.43
CA GLU A 404 37.39 -3.23 19.59
C GLU A 404 37.32 -2.38 20.86
N ILE A 405 36.96 -3.03 21.97
CA ILE A 405 36.94 -2.45 23.32
C ILE A 405 37.85 -3.31 24.19
N ASP A 406 38.98 -2.74 24.62
CA ASP A 406 39.86 -3.34 25.63
C ASP A 406 39.45 -2.81 27.01
N ARG A 407 38.81 -3.67 27.81
CA ARG A 407 38.38 -3.34 29.17
C ARG A 407 39.42 -3.81 30.16
N ARG A 408 40.05 -2.86 30.86
CA ARG A 408 41.03 -3.13 31.91
C ARG A 408 40.36 -2.92 33.26
N PRO A 409 39.95 -4.01 33.94
CA PRO A 409 39.40 -3.90 35.28
C PRO A 409 40.49 -3.42 36.25
N PHE A 410 40.10 -3.26 37.51
CA PHE A 410 41.03 -2.85 38.56
C PHE A 410 42.29 -3.75 38.62
N GLU A 411 43.46 -3.16 38.42
CA GLU A 411 44.78 -3.79 38.59
C GLU A 411 45.57 -3.02 39.68
N ALA A 412 46.52 -3.69 40.35
CA ALA A 412 47.20 -3.12 41.53
C ALA A 412 47.91 -1.79 41.26
N ASP A 413 48.44 -1.60 40.04
CA ASP A 413 49.27 -0.46 39.66
C ASP A 413 48.58 0.53 38.72
N LEU A 414 47.35 0.23 38.27
CA LEU A 414 46.63 1.01 37.25
C LEU A 414 45.20 1.38 37.69
N LEU A 415 44.78 2.58 37.31
CA LEU A 415 43.38 2.99 37.34
C LEU A 415 42.57 2.12 36.37
N GLN A 416 41.30 1.89 36.70
CA GLN A 416 40.36 1.19 35.83
C GLN A 416 40.12 2.04 34.58
N HIS A 417 40.25 1.43 33.40
CA HIS A 417 40.18 2.15 32.13
C HIS A 417 39.66 1.27 30.99
N GLU A 418 39.13 1.92 29.96
CA GLU A 418 38.74 1.29 28.70
C GLU A 418 39.47 1.96 27.54
N ILE A 419 39.93 1.16 26.58
CA ILE A 419 40.50 1.65 25.33
C ILE A 419 39.59 1.20 24.19
N TRP A 420 39.01 2.16 23.50
CA TRP A 420 38.17 1.91 22.34
C TRP A 420 38.97 2.23 21.09
N SER A 421 39.08 1.25 20.19
CA SER A 421 39.77 1.41 18.91
C SER A 421 38.76 1.45 17.75
N TYR A 422 39.06 2.29 16.77
CA TYR A 422 38.29 2.43 15.54
C TYR A 422 39.24 2.24 14.36
N GLU A 423 38.91 1.29 13.48
CA GLU A 423 39.72 1.03 12.29
C GLU A 423 39.64 2.17 11.27
N ASN A 424 38.51 2.86 11.19
CA ASN A 424 38.30 3.96 10.26
C ASN A 424 37.22 4.94 10.73
N ILE A 425 37.65 6.09 11.28
CA ILE A 425 36.79 7.27 11.45
C ILE A 425 36.94 8.16 10.20
N PRO A 426 35.84 8.55 9.53
CA PRO A 426 35.91 9.41 8.35
C PRO A 426 36.72 10.69 8.61
N GLY A 427 37.76 10.92 7.81
CA GLY A 427 38.64 12.09 7.93
C GLY A 427 39.83 11.94 8.90
N GLU A 428 39.78 10.98 9.82
CA GLU A 428 40.80 10.77 10.87
C GLU A 428 41.57 9.44 10.69
N GLY A 429 40.92 8.43 10.08
CA GLY A 429 41.49 7.10 9.87
C GLY A 429 41.46 6.24 11.13
N ARG A 430 42.59 5.57 11.44
CA ARG A 430 42.69 4.73 12.64
C ARG A 430 42.74 5.59 13.90
N SER A 431 41.79 5.37 14.79
CA SER A 431 41.59 6.21 15.97
C SER A 431 41.47 5.41 17.24
N LEU A 432 41.82 6.03 18.36
CA LEU A 432 41.70 5.44 19.69
C LEU A 432 41.11 6.47 20.67
N PHE A 433 40.38 5.96 21.65
CA PHE A 433 39.84 6.73 22.77
C PHE A 433 40.14 5.97 24.06
N VAL A 434 40.75 6.66 25.02
CA VAL A 434 41.11 6.13 26.33
C VAL A 434 40.21 6.79 27.36
N PHE A 435 39.43 5.97 28.06
CA PHE A 435 38.54 6.39 29.13
C PHE A 435 39.05 5.87 30.46
N VAL A 436 39.00 6.69 31.52
CA VAL A 436 39.51 6.33 32.85
C VAL A 436 38.50 6.63 33.94
N ASP A 437 38.35 5.71 34.89
CA ASP A 437 37.66 5.96 36.15
C ASP A 437 38.67 6.33 37.23
N ARG A 438 38.78 7.63 37.50
CA ARG A 438 39.75 8.19 38.45
C ARG A 438 39.39 7.90 39.91
N TYR A 439 38.11 7.66 40.19
CA TYR A 439 37.60 7.63 41.57
C TYR A 439 37.03 6.27 41.97
N SER A 440 37.16 5.25 41.11
CA SER A 440 36.55 3.92 41.33
C SER A 440 35.04 4.04 41.58
N SER A 441 34.42 4.92 40.80
CA SER A 441 33.01 5.30 40.88
C SER A 441 32.18 4.77 39.71
N ASP A 442 32.81 3.99 38.82
CA ASP A 442 32.27 3.51 37.54
C ASP A 442 31.91 4.65 36.56
N ARG A 443 32.46 5.85 36.81
CA ARG A 443 32.33 7.04 35.96
C ARG A 443 33.58 7.21 35.12
N TYR A 444 33.46 7.11 33.80
CA TYR A 444 34.60 7.10 32.90
C TYR A 444 34.70 8.41 32.13
N GLU A 445 35.81 9.09 32.31
CA GLU A 445 36.10 10.35 31.63
C GLU A 445 37.07 10.12 30.47
N LEU A 446 36.90 10.83 29.36
CA LEU A 446 37.79 10.77 28.20
C LEU A 446 39.15 11.39 28.56
N LEU A 447 40.15 10.53 28.75
CA LEU A 447 41.52 10.93 29.06
C LEU A 447 42.28 11.35 27.81
N HIS A 448 42.21 10.55 26.75
CA HIS A 448 43.00 10.77 25.54
C HIS A 448 42.32 10.22 24.29
N SER A 449 42.48 10.94 23.20
CA SER A 449 42.17 10.55 21.83
C SER A 449 43.20 11.13 20.87
N ASN A 450 43.36 10.47 19.74
CA ASN A 450 44.11 10.97 18.59
C ASN A 450 43.21 11.60 17.51
N VAL A 451 41.91 11.76 17.77
CA VAL A 451 40.95 12.42 16.87
C VAL A 451 41.01 13.94 17.05
N THR A 452 41.00 14.67 15.94
CA THR A 452 41.01 16.14 15.95
C THR A 452 39.81 16.71 16.71
N GLY A 453 40.07 17.62 17.65
CA GLY A 453 39.03 18.30 18.45
C GLY A 453 38.62 17.59 19.74
N GLU A 454 39.13 16.38 19.97
CA GLU A 454 38.91 15.61 21.21
C GLU A 454 40.05 15.84 22.22
N SER A 455 39.84 15.43 23.47
CA SER A 455 40.87 15.52 24.53
C SER A 455 42.12 14.72 24.14
N SER A 456 43.31 15.32 24.18
CA SER A 456 44.56 14.65 23.78
C SER A 456 45.69 14.87 24.78
N VAL A 457 45.84 13.93 25.70
CA VAL A 457 46.94 13.91 26.69
C VAL A 457 48.09 13.04 26.18
N LEU A 458 49.27 13.61 25.89
CA LEU A 458 50.40 12.89 25.27
C LEU A 458 50.99 11.76 26.13
N ASP A 459 50.99 11.91 27.45
CA ASP A 459 51.58 10.94 28.41
C ASP A 459 50.50 10.20 29.21
N TRP A 460 49.37 9.89 28.56
CA TRP A 460 48.20 9.31 29.21
C TRP A 460 48.50 7.97 29.88
N GLN A 461 49.49 7.20 29.42
CA GLN A 461 49.86 5.92 30.03
C GLN A 461 50.39 6.11 31.46
N ASN A 462 51.10 7.20 31.73
CA ASN A 462 51.55 7.53 33.08
C ASN A 462 50.41 8.06 33.95
N GLU A 463 49.45 8.78 33.37
CA GLU A 463 48.23 9.25 34.06
C GLU A 463 47.32 8.10 34.53
N LEU A 464 47.46 6.91 33.94
CA LEU A 464 46.76 5.71 34.40
C LEU A 464 47.41 5.06 35.63
N ARG A 465 48.65 5.41 36.00
CA ARG A 465 49.34 4.80 37.14
C ARG A 465 48.84 5.36 38.46
N ARG A 466 48.72 4.49 39.46
CA ARG A 466 48.50 4.92 40.85
C ARG A 466 49.83 5.32 41.49
N PHE A 467 49.83 6.43 42.23
CA PHE A 467 50.93 6.85 43.10
C PHE A 467 50.72 6.37 44.53
#